data_AF-A0A2K8V851-F1
#
_entry.id   AF-A0A2K8V851-F1
#
_cell.length_a   1.000
_cell.length_b   1.000
_cell.length_c   1.000
_cell.angle_alpha   90.00
_cell.angle_beta   90.00
_cell.angle_gamma   90.00
#
_symmetry.space_group_name_H-M   'P 1'
#
loop_
_entity.id
_entity.type
_entity.pdbx_description
1 polymer ?
#
loop_
_entity_poly.entity_id
_entity_poly.type
_entity_poly.pdbx_seq_one_letter_code
_entity_poly.pdbx_strand_id
1 'polypeptide(L)'
;MNTKNFTKLINKDNLATKFIFDELGMTWQISFTRIVGGTKEIYESPEHFFLSLIKAVEMHTDLTYGLSNWQFEVDLKEWCNGLKIEKIDISTFERDLKGALDEIEEYKDDWTGENEPRFNKHNVIKPNGLMNYWKIEETINPRMPVGPTYGYLAEFKESYFYIEYHLES
;
A
#
# COMPACT_ATOMS: atom_id res chain seq x y z
N MET A 1 10.72 -1.01 10.64
CA MET A 1 11.21 -0.94 9.26
C MET A 1 12.51 -0.16 9.20
N ASN A 2 13.43 -0.54 8.30
CA ASN A 2 14.74 0.08 8.12
C ASN A 2 15.02 0.27 6.63
N THR A 3 15.22 1.52 6.21
CA THR A 3 15.46 1.87 4.79
C THR A 3 16.70 1.20 4.19
N LYS A 4 17.71 0.86 5.02
CA LYS A 4 18.90 0.11 4.57
C LYS A 4 18.55 -1.29 4.07
N ASN A 5 17.48 -1.91 4.57
CA ASN A 5 17.04 -3.22 4.12
C ASN A 5 16.42 -3.15 2.72
N PHE A 6 15.77 -2.04 2.35
CA PHE A 6 15.23 -1.86 1.00
C PHE A 6 16.32 -1.94 -0.06
N THR A 7 17.46 -1.28 0.15
CA THR A 7 18.58 -1.34 -0.81
C THR A 7 19.05 -2.78 -1.06
N LYS A 8 19.07 -3.64 -0.04
CA LYS A 8 19.45 -5.05 -0.20
C LYS A 8 18.41 -5.85 -0.98
N LEU A 9 17.14 -5.52 -0.82
CA LEU A 9 16.00 -6.23 -1.41
C LEU A 9 15.71 -5.77 -2.85
N ILE A 10 15.98 -4.51 -3.21
CA ILE A 10 15.77 -3.98 -4.57
C ILE A 10 16.49 -4.81 -5.63
N ASN A 11 17.68 -5.31 -5.30
CA ASN A 11 18.54 -6.10 -6.18
C ASN A 11 18.24 -7.61 -6.16
N LYS A 12 17.26 -8.07 -5.37
CA LYS A 12 16.82 -9.48 -5.41
C LYS A 12 15.83 -9.66 -6.56
N ASP A 13 16.03 -10.69 -7.38
CA ASP A 13 15.13 -11.06 -8.48
C ASP A 13 13.80 -11.69 -8.03
N ASN A 14 13.58 -11.87 -6.72
CA ASN A 14 12.48 -12.65 -6.17
C ASN A 14 11.56 -11.80 -5.28
N LEU A 15 10.84 -10.86 -5.89
CA LEU A 15 9.74 -10.16 -5.22
C LEU A 15 8.44 -10.88 -5.57
N ALA A 16 7.85 -11.55 -4.58
CA ALA A 16 6.65 -12.34 -4.79
C ALA A 16 5.40 -11.46 -4.88
N THR A 17 4.57 -11.66 -5.91
CA THR A 17 3.32 -10.90 -6.11
C THR A 17 2.08 -11.62 -5.56
N LYS A 18 2.27 -12.73 -4.82
CA LYS A 18 1.18 -13.54 -4.30
C LYS A 18 0.70 -13.02 -2.93
N PHE A 19 -0.26 -12.11 -2.97
CA PHE A 19 -0.94 -11.59 -1.78
C PHE A 19 -2.07 -12.53 -1.32
N ILE A 20 -2.42 -12.45 -0.02
CA ILE A 20 -3.58 -13.16 0.56
C ILE A 20 -4.88 -12.55 0.01
N PHE A 21 -4.91 -11.22 0.00
CA PHE A 21 -5.93 -10.38 -0.61
C PHE A 21 -5.25 -9.08 -1.03
N ASP A 22 -5.83 -8.43 -2.04
CA ASP A 22 -5.41 -7.14 -2.57
C ASP A 22 -6.66 -6.43 -3.06
N GLU A 23 -7.25 -5.63 -2.16
CA GLU A 23 -8.55 -5.02 -2.36
C GLU A 23 -8.37 -3.51 -2.57
N LEU A 24 -9.04 -2.96 -3.57
CA LEU A 24 -8.99 -1.53 -3.88
C LEU A 24 -10.42 -0.98 -3.94
N GLY A 25 -10.64 0.15 -3.28
CA GLY A 25 -11.89 0.89 -3.31
C GLY A 25 -11.63 2.33 -3.68
N MET A 26 -12.37 2.84 -4.67
CA MET A 26 -12.33 4.26 -5.02
C MET A 26 -13.00 5.08 -3.93
N THR A 27 -12.42 6.22 -3.59
CA THR A 27 -13.06 7.20 -2.70
C THR A 27 -13.35 8.46 -3.49
N TRP A 28 -13.30 9.64 -2.87
CA TRP A 28 -13.67 10.89 -3.52
C TRP A 28 -12.78 11.20 -4.76
N GLN A 29 -13.41 11.42 -5.93
CA GLN A 29 -12.72 11.70 -7.21
C GLN A 29 -11.73 10.59 -7.63
N ILE A 30 -10.44 10.90 -7.82
CA ILE A 30 -9.39 9.90 -8.18
C ILE A 30 -8.69 9.31 -6.95
N SER A 31 -9.16 9.64 -5.74
CA SER A 31 -8.68 9.03 -4.52
C SER A 31 -9.07 7.56 -4.43
N PHE A 32 -8.23 6.78 -3.77
CA PHE A 32 -8.50 5.38 -3.51
C PHE A 32 -7.88 4.95 -2.19
N THR A 33 -8.44 3.88 -1.66
CA THR A 33 -7.82 3.09 -0.59
C THR A 33 -7.51 1.71 -1.12
N ARG A 34 -6.27 1.24 -0.90
CA ARG A 34 -5.85 -0.14 -1.20
C ARG A 34 -5.53 -0.85 0.09
N ILE A 35 -5.98 -2.09 0.25
CA ILE A 35 -5.71 -2.91 1.43
C ILE A 35 -5.15 -4.26 0.99
N VAL A 36 -3.95 -4.59 1.47
CA VAL A 36 -3.21 -5.77 1.03
C VAL A 36 -2.74 -6.61 2.21
N GLY A 37 -2.91 -7.93 2.10
CA GLY A 37 -2.42 -8.90 3.08
C GLY A 37 -1.32 -9.80 2.51
N GLY A 38 -0.30 -10.14 3.30
CA GLY A 38 0.77 -11.06 2.91
C GLY A 38 1.15 -12.02 4.03
N THR A 39 1.69 -13.20 3.72
CA THR A 39 2.15 -14.19 4.73
C THR A 39 3.65 -14.12 4.93
N LYS A 40 4.13 -14.45 6.13
CA LYS A 40 5.57 -14.58 6.41
C LYS A 40 6.22 -15.81 5.76
N GLU A 41 5.42 -16.75 5.26
CA GLU A 41 5.90 -17.86 4.42
C GLU A 41 6.43 -17.37 3.07
N ILE A 42 5.87 -16.26 2.55
CA ILE A 42 6.23 -15.68 1.26
C ILE A 42 7.17 -14.49 1.46
N TYR A 43 6.89 -13.64 2.45
CA TYR A 43 7.61 -12.40 2.70
C TYR A 43 8.49 -12.49 3.94
N GLU A 44 9.80 -12.48 3.74
CA GLU A 44 10.81 -12.58 4.81
C GLU A 44 10.78 -11.42 5.84
N SER A 45 10.32 -10.23 5.43
CA SER A 45 10.36 -9.03 6.26
C SER A 45 9.28 -8.02 5.85
N PRO A 46 8.92 -7.03 6.70
CA PRO A 46 8.00 -5.97 6.31
C PRO A 46 8.51 -5.17 5.11
N GLU A 47 9.82 -4.96 4.98
CA GLU A 47 10.41 -4.32 3.79
C GLU A 47 10.27 -5.17 2.53
N HIS A 48 10.41 -6.49 2.65
CA HIS A 48 10.21 -7.40 1.53
C HIS A 48 8.74 -7.38 1.08
N PHE A 49 7.79 -7.42 2.02
CA PHE A 49 6.38 -7.28 1.72
C PHE A 49 6.06 -5.93 1.06
N PHE A 50 6.52 -4.81 1.65
CA PHE A 50 6.30 -3.48 1.10
C PHE A 50 6.89 -3.32 -0.30
N LEU A 51 8.16 -3.68 -0.53
CA LEU A 51 8.75 -3.61 -1.87
C LEU A 51 8.05 -4.49 -2.88
N SER A 52 7.60 -5.68 -2.46
CA SER A 52 6.83 -6.55 -3.35
C SER A 52 5.53 -5.90 -3.75
N LEU A 53 4.83 -5.22 -2.84
CA LEU A 53 3.65 -4.42 -3.15
C LEU A 53 3.95 -3.30 -4.14
N ILE A 54 5.02 -2.53 -3.90
CA ILE A 54 5.42 -1.40 -4.75
C ILE A 54 5.86 -1.84 -6.16
N LYS A 55 6.46 -3.03 -6.30
CA LYS A 55 6.86 -3.57 -7.60
C LYS A 55 5.80 -4.43 -8.29
N ALA A 56 4.84 -4.96 -7.53
CA ALA A 56 3.74 -5.75 -8.07
C ALA A 56 2.76 -4.90 -8.88
N VAL A 57 2.83 -3.57 -8.75
CA VAL A 57 1.81 -2.72 -9.35
C VAL A 57 1.98 -2.61 -10.87
N GLU A 58 1.09 -3.28 -11.60
CA GLU A 58 0.36 -2.62 -12.69
C GLU A 58 -0.43 -1.48 -12.03
N MET A 59 0.18 -0.30 -11.83
CA MET A 59 -0.55 0.81 -11.21
C MET A 59 -1.76 1.12 -12.09
N HIS A 60 -2.96 1.05 -11.52
CA HIS A 60 -4.16 1.71 -12.03
C HIS A 60 -4.01 3.25 -12.02
N THR A 61 -2.79 3.77 -12.22
CA THR A 61 -2.54 5.15 -12.67
C THR A 61 -2.93 5.34 -14.14
N ASP A 62 -3.28 4.27 -14.86
CA ASP A 62 -3.84 4.36 -16.20
C ASP A 62 -5.32 4.81 -16.17
N LEU A 63 -5.54 6.05 -15.75
CA LEU A 63 -6.49 6.90 -16.48
C LEU A 63 -5.85 7.46 -17.78
N THR A 64 -4.57 7.22 -18.01
CA THR A 64 -3.86 7.54 -19.26
C THR A 64 -3.20 6.31 -19.87
N TYR A 65 -3.92 5.63 -20.75
CA TYR A 65 -3.41 4.54 -21.60
C TYR A 65 -2.06 4.92 -22.26
N GLY A 66 -0.98 4.17 -21.99
CA GLY A 66 0.28 4.26 -22.73
C GLY A 66 1.46 4.99 -22.07
N LEU A 67 1.44 5.23 -20.75
CA LEU A 67 2.61 5.72 -20.00
C LEU A 67 3.45 4.56 -19.43
N SER A 68 4.76 4.77 -19.26
CA SER A 68 5.65 3.84 -18.56
C SER A 68 5.23 3.74 -17.08
N ASN A 69 5.25 2.53 -16.51
CA ASN A 69 5.07 2.39 -15.06
C ASN A 69 6.11 3.28 -14.34
N TRP A 70 5.66 4.12 -13.42
CA TRP A 70 6.48 5.06 -12.63
C TRP A 70 7.81 4.47 -12.13
N GLN A 71 7.79 3.19 -11.74
CA GLN A 71 8.97 2.46 -11.26
C GLN A 71 10.13 2.36 -12.27
N PHE A 72 9.86 2.56 -13.56
CA PHE A 72 10.87 2.58 -14.62
C PHE A 72 11.49 3.97 -14.82
N GLU A 73 10.86 5.02 -14.30
CA GLU A 73 11.30 6.41 -14.44
C GLU A 73 12.01 6.93 -13.18
N VAL A 74 11.93 6.18 -12.06
CA VAL A 74 12.47 6.56 -10.77
C VAL A 74 13.64 5.67 -10.35
N ASP A 75 14.68 6.28 -9.77
CA ASP A 75 15.67 5.53 -9.00
C ASP A 75 14.99 5.00 -7.72
N LEU A 76 14.56 3.73 -7.76
CA LEU A 76 13.90 3.06 -6.64
C LEU A 76 14.72 3.10 -5.35
N LYS A 77 16.05 3.15 -5.44
CA LYS A 77 16.91 3.22 -4.26
C LYS A 77 16.85 4.62 -3.66
N GLU A 78 16.90 5.66 -4.48
CA GLU A 78 16.70 7.04 -4.03
C GLU A 78 15.32 7.22 -3.41
N TRP A 79 14.27 6.75 -4.08
CA TRP A 79 12.90 6.80 -3.57
C TRP A 79 12.76 6.09 -2.21
N CYS A 80 13.27 4.85 -2.08
CA CYS A 80 13.23 4.12 -0.81
C CYS A 80 13.99 4.83 0.33
N ASN A 81 15.05 5.56 0.00
CA ASN A 81 15.81 6.34 0.97
C ASN A 81 15.09 7.65 1.35
N GLY A 82 14.23 8.17 0.47
CA GLY A 82 13.38 9.32 0.72
C GLY A 82 12.14 9.02 1.57
N LEU A 83 11.78 7.75 1.76
CA LEU A 83 10.60 7.40 2.58
C LEU A 83 10.75 7.90 4.01
N LYS A 84 9.75 8.64 4.49
CA LYS A 84 9.59 8.91 5.92
C LYS A 84 8.85 7.74 6.56
N ILE A 85 9.51 7.08 7.51
CA ILE A 85 8.96 5.90 8.18
C ILE A 85 8.92 6.16 9.68
N GLU A 86 7.71 6.19 10.23
CA GLU A 86 7.45 6.45 11.64
C GLU A 86 6.81 5.23 12.29
N LYS A 87 7.31 4.81 13.45
CA LYS A 87 6.63 3.79 14.26
C LYS A 87 5.48 4.45 15.00
N ILE A 88 4.26 3.97 14.77
CA ILE A 88 3.04 4.49 15.40
C ILE A 88 2.48 3.48 16.41
N ASP A 89 1.63 3.96 17.32
CA ASP A 89 0.91 3.13 18.26
C ASP A 89 -0.33 2.46 17.63
N ILE A 90 -0.87 1.44 18.31
CA ILE A 90 -2.02 0.67 17.84
C ILE A 90 -3.28 1.53 17.71
N SER A 91 -3.50 2.51 18.58
CA SER A 91 -4.71 3.34 18.55
C SER A 91 -4.71 4.27 17.33
N THR A 92 -3.55 4.82 16.97
CA THR A 92 -3.35 5.58 15.73
C THR A 92 -3.64 4.69 14.51
N PHE A 93 -3.06 3.49 14.46
CA PHE A 93 -3.31 2.55 13.36
C PHE A 93 -4.79 2.17 13.24
N GLU A 94 -5.45 1.82 14.34
CA GLU A 94 -6.85 1.39 14.31
C GLU A 94 -7.81 2.51 13.94
N ARG A 95 -7.54 3.74 14.40
CA ARG A 95 -8.30 4.93 13.98
C ARG A 95 -8.15 5.16 12.48
N ASP A 96 -6.93 5.13 11.96
CA ASP A 96 -6.66 5.45 10.56
C ASP A 96 -7.19 4.32 9.64
N LEU A 97 -7.06 3.05 10.04
CA LEU A 97 -7.72 1.91 9.36
C LEU A 97 -9.24 2.05 9.34
N LYS A 98 -9.84 2.42 10.48
CA LYS A 98 -11.29 2.62 10.55
C LYS A 98 -11.72 3.75 9.61
N GLY A 99 -11.01 4.89 9.62
CA GLY A 99 -11.30 6.01 8.74
C GLY A 99 -11.26 5.63 7.27
N ALA A 100 -10.23 4.89 6.85
CA ALA A 100 -10.11 4.41 5.47
C ALA A 100 -11.27 3.47 5.07
N LEU A 101 -11.67 2.55 5.96
CA LEU A 101 -12.80 1.66 5.71
C LEU A 101 -14.16 2.38 5.71
N ASP A 102 -14.36 3.34 6.61
CA ASP A 102 -15.57 4.15 6.67
C ASP A 102 -15.73 4.95 5.36
N GLU A 103 -14.64 5.53 4.85
CA GLU A 103 -14.64 6.30 3.60
C GLU A 103 -14.96 5.42 2.40
N ILE A 104 -14.36 4.23 2.29
CA ILE A 104 -14.74 3.27 1.24
C ILE A 104 -16.24 2.98 1.28
N GLU A 105 -16.80 2.75 2.48
CA GLU A 105 -18.23 2.42 2.63
C GLU A 105 -19.14 3.62 2.31
N GLU A 106 -18.70 4.85 2.56
CA GLU A 106 -19.41 6.09 2.20
C GLU A 106 -19.56 6.24 0.68
N TYR A 107 -18.50 5.97 -0.07
CA TYR A 107 -18.46 6.18 -1.53
C TYR A 107 -18.81 4.94 -2.37
N LYS A 108 -19.03 3.78 -1.74
CA LYS A 108 -19.28 2.51 -2.45
C LYS A 108 -20.46 2.57 -3.43
N ASP A 109 -21.47 3.39 -3.14
CA ASP A 109 -22.70 3.49 -3.93
C ASP A 109 -22.51 4.39 -5.17
N ASP A 110 -21.45 5.21 -5.18
CA ASP A 110 -21.05 6.04 -6.32
C ASP A 110 -20.25 5.25 -7.37
N TRP A 111 -19.91 4.00 -7.08
CA TRP A 111 -19.16 3.13 -7.98
C TRP A 111 -20.04 2.58 -9.12
N THR A 112 -20.32 3.44 -10.09
CA THR A 112 -21.24 3.19 -11.19
C THR A 112 -20.59 2.57 -12.43
N GLY A 113 -19.26 2.50 -12.50
CA GLY A 113 -18.52 1.93 -13.62
C GLY A 113 -18.48 0.40 -13.61
N GLU A 114 -18.59 -0.23 -14.79
CA GLU A 114 -18.46 -1.69 -14.94
C GLU A 114 -17.04 -2.21 -14.61
N ASN A 115 -16.03 -1.32 -14.67
CA ASN A 115 -14.62 -1.63 -14.41
C ASN A 115 -14.09 -0.99 -13.13
N GLU A 116 -14.96 -0.42 -12.30
CA GLU A 116 -14.50 0.20 -11.06
C GLU A 116 -14.15 -0.89 -10.02
N PRO A 117 -12.98 -0.77 -9.35
CA PRO A 117 -12.57 -1.70 -8.31
C PRO A 117 -13.61 -1.73 -7.19
N ARG A 118 -14.27 -2.88 -7.03
CA ARG A 118 -15.26 -3.09 -5.98
C ARG A 118 -14.59 -3.74 -4.78
N PHE A 119 -14.18 -2.92 -3.83
CA PHE A 119 -13.70 -3.39 -2.54
C PHE A 119 -14.70 -4.37 -1.91
N ASN A 120 -14.24 -5.55 -1.55
CA ASN A 120 -15.03 -6.49 -0.78
C ASN A 120 -14.46 -6.64 0.64
N LYS A 121 -15.10 -5.97 1.60
CA LYS A 121 -14.71 -6.05 3.01
C LYS A 121 -14.64 -7.47 3.59
N HIS A 122 -15.40 -8.41 3.02
CA HIS A 122 -15.38 -9.81 3.48
C HIS A 122 -14.10 -10.55 3.09
N ASN A 123 -13.36 -10.06 2.10
CA ASN A 123 -12.07 -10.61 1.70
C ASN A 123 -10.93 -10.11 2.60
N VAL A 124 -11.12 -8.97 3.28
CA VAL A 124 -10.11 -8.37 4.15
C VAL A 124 -10.09 -9.11 5.50
N ILE A 125 -8.98 -9.82 5.73
CA ILE A 125 -8.78 -10.59 6.97
C ILE A 125 -7.72 -9.87 7.80
N LYS A 126 -8.15 -9.18 8.88
CA LYS A 126 -7.21 -8.64 9.88
C LYS A 126 -6.60 -9.81 10.66
N PRO A 127 -5.27 -10.00 10.62
CA PRO A 127 -4.63 -11.08 11.37
C PRO A 127 -4.65 -10.84 12.88
N ASN A 128 -4.36 -11.88 13.66
CA ASN A 128 -4.23 -11.79 15.12
C ASN A 128 -2.76 -11.73 15.56
N GLY A 129 -2.49 -11.17 16.74
CA GLY A 129 -1.13 -11.11 17.29
C GLY A 129 -0.31 -9.98 16.67
N LEU A 130 -0.82 -8.75 16.81
CA LEU A 130 -0.15 -7.55 16.34
C LEU A 130 1.19 -7.33 17.04
N MET A 131 2.23 -7.00 16.26
CA MET A 131 3.59 -6.84 16.76
C MET A 131 4.13 -5.42 16.56
N ASN A 132 4.03 -4.89 15.33
CA ASN A 132 4.60 -3.60 14.97
C ASN A 132 3.74 -2.89 13.91
N TYR A 133 3.89 -1.55 13.84
CA TYR A 133 3.18 -0.70 12.89
C TYR A 133 4.07 0.45 12.46
N TRP A 134 3.91 0.85 11.21
CA TRP A 134 4.60 1.98 10.63
C TRP A 134 3.67 2.80 9.77
N LYS A 135 3.77 4.12 9.91
CA LYS A 135 3.31 5.07 8.90
C LYS A 135 4.46 5.30 7.93
N ILE A 136 4.14 5.30 6.63
CA ILE A 136 5.06 5.48 5.52
C ILE A 136 4.53 6.65 4.70
N GLU A 137 5.37 7.64 4.44
CA GLU A 137 5.05 8.78 3.58
C GLU A 137 6.09 8.86 2.47
N GLU A 138 5.62 9.00 1.24
CA GLU A 138 6.45 9.26 0.07
C GLU A 138 6.83 10.73 -0.01
N THR A 139 8.09 11.02 -0.30
CA THR A 139 8.58 12.41 -0.32
C THR A 139 9.36 12.77 -1.57
N ILE A 140 10.29 11.93 -2.01
CA ILE A 140 11.12 12.15 -3.21
C ILE A 140 10.50 11.35 -4.36
N ASN A 141 10.22 12.00 -5.49
CA ASN A 141 9.63 11.40 -6.69
C ASN A 141 8.40 10.51 -6.36
N PRO A 142 7.36 11.05 -5.71
CA PRO A 142 6.21 10.25 -5.29
C PRO A 142 5.54 9.55 -6.48
N ARG A 143 4.91 8.40 -6.22
CA ARG A 143 4.20 7.58 -7.22
C ARG A 143 3.02 8.32 -7.84
N MET A 144 2.40 9.21 -7.08
CA MET A 144 1.26 9.97 -7.51
C MET A 144 1.66 11.45 -7.65
N PRO A 145 1.31 12.11 -8.76
CA PRO A 145 1.71 13.49 -9.02
C PRO A 145 0.93 14.51 -8.19
N VAL A 146 -0.23 14.14 -7.65
CA VAL A 146 -1.11 15.02 -6.88
C VAL A 146 -1.17 14.53 -5.43
N GLY A 147 -0.53 15.28 -4.53
CA GLY A 147 -0.60 15.03 -3.09
C GLY A 147 0.35 13.93 -2.56
N PRO A 148 0.56 13.90 -1.23
CA PRO A 148 1.34 12.84 -0.59
C PRO A 148 0.56 11.53 -0.56
N THR A 149 1.21 10.43 -0.93
CA THR A 149 0.69 9.08 -0.69
C THR A 149 1.11 8.63 0.71
N TYR A 150 0.13 8.22 1.51
CA TYR A 150 0.35 7.67 2.85
C TYR A 150 0.10 6.17 2.84
N GLY A 151 1.00 5.43 3.48
CA GLY A 151 0.87 4.00 3.70
C GLY A 151 0.92 3.66 5.17
N TYR A 152 0.16 2.67 5.60
CA TYR A 152 0.24 2.07 6.93
C TYR A 152 0.61 0.61 6.78
N LEU A 153 1.75 0.21 7.33
CA LEU A 153 2.18 -1.19 7.35
C LEU A 153 2.13 -1.74 8.76
N ALA A 154 1.46 -2.87 8.93
CA ALA A 154 1.39 -3.60 10.17
C ALA A 154 2.01 -5.00 10.03
N GLU A 155 2.79 -5.39 11.04
CA GLU A 155 3.36 -6.72 11.18
C GLU A 155 2.62 -7.47 12.27
N PHE A 156 2.18 -8.68 11.92
CA PHE A 156 1.57 -9.64 12.82
C PHE A 156 2.49 -10.85 12.98
N LYS A 157 2.09 -11.77 13.86
CA LYS A 157 2.88 -12.97 14.14
C LYS A 157 3.24 -13.77 12.87
N GLU A 158 2.27 -14.00 11.99
CA GLU A 158 2.41 -14.87 10.81
C GLU A 158 2.23 -14.13 9.47
N SER A 159 2.01 -12.82 9.50
CA SER A 159 1.57 -12.08 8.32
C SER A 159 1.90 -10.59 8.38
N TYR A 160 1.64 -9.92 7.27
CA TYR A 160 1.71 -8.47 7.09
C TYR A 160 0.38 -7.94 6.56
N PHE A 161 0.11 -6.68 6.86
CA PHE A 161 -1.07 -5.96 6.41
C PHE A 161 -0.64 -4.56 5.99
N TYR A 162 -1.12 -4.09 4.85
CA TYR A 162 -0.82 -2.77 4.35
C TYR A 162 -2.11 -2.05 3.95
N ILE A 163 -2.14 -0.75 4.22
CA ILE A 163 -3.19 0.18 3.78
C ILE A 163 -2.49 1.28 3.03
N GLU A 164 -2.92 1.55 1.80
CA GLU A 164 -2.54 2.71 1.01
C GLU A 164 -3.68 3.69 0.99
N TYR A 165 -3.36 4.96 1.16
CA TYR A 165 -4.32 6.04 1.09
C TYR A 165 -3.78 7.14 0.19
N HIS A 166 -4.57 7.47 -0.83
CA HIS A 166 -4.27 8.53 -1.77
C HIS A 166 -5.31 9.64 -1.69
N LEU A 167 -4.88 10.88 -1.43
CA LEU A 167 -5.72 12.07 -1.40
C LEU A 167 -5.40 12.97 -2.59
N GLU A 168 -6.39 13.26 -3.43
CA GLU A 168 -6.32 14.40 -4.34
C GLU A 168 -6.49 15.69 -3.50
N SER A 169 -5.46 16.54 -3.44
CA SER A 169 -5.47 17.82 -2.71
C SER A 169 -5.69 19.02 -3.62
#